data_AF-A0AAX1F5Y1-F1
#
_entry.id   AF-A0AAX1F5Y1-F1
#
_cell.length_a   1.000
_cell.length_b   1.000
_cell.length_c   1.000
_cell.angle_alpha   90.00
_cell.angle_beta   90.00
_cell.angle_gamma   90.00
#
_symmetry.space_group_name_H-M   'P 1'
#
loop_
_entity.id
_entity.type
_entity.pdbx_description
1 polymer ?
#
loop_
_entity_poly.entity_id
_entity_poly.type
_entity_poly.pdbx_seq_one_letter_code
_entity_poly.pdbx_strand_id
1 'polypeptide(L)'
;MLYALGIGLTLASVYGAGYTHARRIYRAEIAQLQQRHTEQALAAEQAYSAKLAEVSAEKQKWHDFAQQQSVKLAETTRQLDTQTTRIKQEIANAVKNDQSSGRCYSGLGTGSLQLYKQALGYTD
;
A
#
# COMPACT_ATOMS: atom_id res chain seq x y z
N MET A 1 35.99 22.18 -77.38
CA MET A 1 34.76 22.59 -76.67
C MET A 1 33.97 21.40 -76.08
N LEU A 2 33.80 20.27 -76.79
CA LEU A 2 33.06 19.09 -76.26
C LEU A 2 33.71 18.41 -75.04
N TYR A 3 35.04 18.33 -74.96
CA TYR A 3 35.75 17.69 -73.83
C TYR A 3 35.58 18.42 -72.49
N ALA A 4 35.47 19.76 -72.50
CA ALA A 4 35.31 20.56 -71.28
C ALA A 4 33.92 20.37 -70.65
N LEU A 5 32.88 20.21 -71.48
CA LEU A 5 31.51 19.93 -71.02
C LEU A 5 31.38 18.53 -70.40
N GLY A 6 32.06 17.53 -70.96
CA GLY A 6 32.06 16.17 -70.41
C GLY A 6 32.69 16.08 -69.01
N ILE A 7 33.79 16.81 -68.78
CA ILE A 7 34.50 16.82 -67.49
C ILE A 7 33.68 17.57 -66.42
N GLY A 8 33.00 18.67 -66.79
CA GLY A 8 32.12 19.39 -65.87
C GLY A 8 30.95 18.55 -65.35
N LEU A 9 30.36 17.72 -66.22
CA LEU A 9 29.26 16.82 -65.87
C LEU A 9 29.68 15.65 -64.96
N THR A 10 30.87 15.08 -65.16
CA THR A 10 31.38 14.00 -64.30
C THR A 10 31.72 14.51 -62.90
N LEU A 11 32.28 15.72 -62.78
CA LEU A 11 32.53 16.34 -61.47
C LEU A 11 31.25 16.69 -60.72
N ALA A 12 30.25 17.23 -61.42
CA ALA A 12 28.95 17.57 -60.82
C ALA A 12 28.18 16.32 -60.33
N SER A 13 28.23 15.24 -61.10
CA SER A 13 27.57 13.98 -60.75
C SER A 13 28.25 13.26 -59.58
N VAL A 14 29.59 13.25 -59.51
CA VAL A 14 30.33 12.70 -58.36
C VAL A 14 30.06 13.52 -57.09
N TYR A 15 29.99 14.85 -57.18
CA TYR A 15 29.68 15.71 -56.03
C TYR A 15 28.25 15.50 -55.52
N GLY A 16 27.26 15.42 -56.42
CA GLY A 16 25.86 15.16 -56.05
C GLY A 16 25.65 13.76 -55.46
N ALA A 17 26.33 12.74 -56.00
CA ALA A 17 26.28 11.38 -55.48
C ALA A 17 26.90 11.29 -54.07
N GLY A 18 28.06 11.92 -53.84
CA GLY A 18 28.69 11.97 -52.53
C GLY A 18 27.84 12.70 -51.48
N TYR A 19 27.26 13.85 -51.84
CA TYR A 19 26.42 14.64 -50.93
C TYR A 19 25.14 13.90 -50.52
N THR A 20 24.47 13.26 -51.48
CA THR A 20 23.24 12.50 -51.18
C THR A 20 23.52 11.23 -50.39
N HIS A 21 24.65 10.56 -50.63
CA HIS A 21 25.07 9.38 -49.88
C HIS A 21 25.41 9.73 -48.43
N ALA A 22 26.24 10.75 -48.20
CA ALA A 22 26.55 11.24 -46.86
C ALA A 22 25.28 11.64 -46.10
N ARG A 23 24.35 12.37 -46.74
CA ARG A 23 23.08 12.79 -46.11
C ARG A 23 22.19 11.61 -45.72
N ARG A 24 22.19 10.52 -46.48
CA ARG A 24 21.43 9.30 -46.13
C ARG A 24 22.04 8.60 -44.92
N ILE A 25 23.37 8.48 -44.86
CA ILE A 25 24.08 7.85 -43.73
C ILE A 25 23.82 8.64 -42.45
N TYR A 26 24.03 9.97 -42.46
CA TYR A 26 23.77 10.80 -41.28
C TYR A 26 22.31 10.74 -40.83
N ARG A 27 21.34 10.72 -41.76
CA ARG A 27 19.92 10.57 -41.39
C ARG A 27 19.64 9.21 -40.76
N ALA A 28 20.23 8.14 -41.28
CA ALA A 28 20.09 6.80 -40.73
C ALA A 28 20.72 6.70 -39.33
N GLU A 29 21.91 7.27 -39.13
CA GLU A 29 22.57 7.33 -37.82
C GLU A 29 21.76 8.12 -36.79
N ILE A 30 21.24 9.30 -37.17
CA ILE A 30 20.37 10.11 -36.30
C ILE A 30 19.10 9.35 -35.95
N ALA A 31 18.45 8.70 -36.93
CA ALA A 31 17.25 7.91 -36.68
C ALA A 31 17.52 6.71 -35.75
N GLN A 32 18.63 6.00 -35.94
CA GLN A 32 19.04 4.92 -35.04
C GLN A 32 19.40 5.41 -33.65
N LEU A 33 20.00 6.60 -33.53
CA LEU A 33 20.30 7.21 -32.24
C LEU A 33 19.02 7.61 -31.51
N GLN A 34 18.08 8.26 -32.21
CA GLN A 34 16.76 8.59 -31.66
C GLN A 34 16.01 7.35 -31.21
N GLN A 35 16.00 6.29 -32.03
CA GLN A 35 15.34 5.03 -31.68
C GLN A 35 15.94 4.41 -30.41
N ARG A 36 17.28 4.34 -30.33
CA ARG A 36 17.97 3.86 -29.11
C ARG A 36 17.64 4.71 -27.88
N HIS A 37 17.59 6.03 -28.02
CA HIS A 37 17.19 6.91 -26.91
C HIS A 37 15.75 6.66 -26.47
N THR A 38 14.82 6.48 -27.41
CA THR A 38 13.42 6.17 -27.06
C THR A 38 13.26 4.81 -26.40
N GLU A 39 14.00 3.79 -26.86
CA GLU A 39 14.00 2.46 -26.26
C GLU A 39 14.59 2.49 -24.85
N GLN A 40 15.69 3.22 -24.65
CA GLN A 40 16.30 3.40 -23.33
C GLN A 40 15.39 4.18 -22.37
N ALA A 41 14.73 5.23 -22.85
CA ALA A 41 13.79 6.01 -22.06
C ALA A 41 12.58 5.14 -21.64
N LEU A 42 12.02 4.36 -22.57
CA LEU A 42 10.93 3.44 -22.27
C LEU A 42 11.35 2.35 -21.28
N ALA A 43 12.54 1.76 -21.46
CA ALA A 43 13.06 0.76 -20.53
C ALA A 43 13.29 1.33 -19.12
N ALA A 44 13.79 2.57 -19.02
CA ALA A 44 13.96 3.25 -17.75
C ALA A 44 12.62 3.56 -17.07
N GLU A 45 11.61 4.01 -17.83
CA GLU A 45 10.26 4.25 -17.32
C GLU A 45 9.59 2.95 -16.86
N GLN A 46 9.72 1.88 -17.63
CA GLN A 46 9.23 0.55 -17.25
C GLN A 46 9.90 0.05 -15.98
N ALA A 47 11.23 0.14 -15.88
CA ALA A 47 11.96 -0.26 -14.66
C ALA A 47 11.56 0.58 -13.45
N TYR A 48 11.36 1.90 -13.63
CA TYR A 48 10.89 2.79 -12.57
C TYR A 48 9.47 2.43 -12.13
N SER A 49 8.56 2.18 -13.07
CA SER A 49 7.17 1.80 -12.78
C SER A 49 7.08 0.44 -12.08
N ALA A 50 7.90 -0.54 -12.47
CA ALA A 50 7.98 -1.83 -11.81
C ALA A 50 8.46 -1.68 -10.36
N LYS A 51 9.52 -0.91 -10.14
CA LYS A 51 10.03 -0.62 -8.79
C LYS A 51 9.01 0.13 -7.94
N LEU A 52 8.26 1.06 -8.54
CA LEU A 52 7.20 1.79 -7.86
C LEU A 52 6.05 0.85 -7.46
N ALA A 53 5.67 -0.07 -8.34
CA ALA A 53 4.65 -1.08 -8.08
C ALA A 53 5.06 -1.99 -6.90
N GLU A 54 6.31 -2.48 -6.88
CA GLU A 54 6.84 -3.30 -5.79
C GLU A 54 6.82 -2.55 -4.45
N VAL A 55 7.32 -1.31 -4.42
CA VAL A 55 7.33 -0.48 -3.21
C VAL A 55 5.90 -0.14 -2.76
N SER A 56 4.98 0.09 -3.68
CA SER A 56 3.58 0.36 -3.37
C SER A 56 2.89 -0.87 -2.76
N ALA A 57 3.17 -2.07 -3.28
CA ALA A 57 2.63 -3.32 -2.75
C ALA A 57 3.14 -3.60 -1.33
N GLU A 58 4.43 -3.35 -1.08
CA GLU A 58 4.99 -3.49 0.26
C GLU A 58 4.38 -2.48 1.24
N LYS A 59 4.27 -1.20 0.86
CA LYS A 59 3.61 -0.18 1.67
C LYS A 59 2.16 -0.54 1.97
N GLN A 60 1.41 -1.00 0.97
CA GLN A 60 0.02 -1.40 1.14
C GLN A 60 -0.10 -2.57 2.12
N LYS A 61 0.76 -3.58 2.00
CA LYS A 61 0.79 -4.73 2.92
C LYS A 61 1.00 -4.28 4.37
N TRP A 62 1.96 -3.39 4.62
CA TRP A 62 2.23 -2.89 5.97
C TRP A 62 1.10 -2.01 6.49
N HIS A 63 0.51 -1.19 5.64
CA HIS A 63 -0.64 -0.36 5.98
C HIS A 63 -1.86 -1.23 6.35
N ASP A 64 -2.17 -2.24 5.55
CA ASP A 64 -3.29 -3.15 5.81
C ASP A 64 -3.06 -3.96 7.10
N PHE A 65 -1.84 -4.41 7.33
CA PHE A 65 -1.47 -5.08 8.58
C PHE A 65 -1.65 -4.18 9.80
N ALA A 66 -1.16 -2.93 9.73
CA ALA A 66 -1.34 -1.95 10.80
C ALA A 66 -2.82 -1.64 11.04
N GLN A 67 -3.59 -1.42 9.98
CA GLN A 67 -5.03 -1.15 10.07
C GLN A 67 -5.78 -2.33 10.71
N GLN A 68 -5.48 -3.57 10.32
CA GLN A 68 -6.07 -4.76 10.94
C GLN A 68 -5.75 -4.86 12.42
N GLN A 69 -4.51 -4.57 12.83
CA GLN A 69 -4.14 -4.54 14.24
C GLN A 69 -4.87 -3.43 15.00
N SER A 70 -4.97 -2.23 14.44
CA SER A 70 -5.69 -1.12 15.06
C SER A 70 -7.19 -1.43 15.21
N VAL A 71 -7.82 -2.03 14.21
CA VAL A 71 -9.23 -2.46 14.28
C VAL A 71 -9.41 -3.54 15.34
N LYS A 72 -8.55 -4.57 15.35
CA LYS A 72 -8.62 -5.64 16.35
C LYS A 72 -8.43 -5.11 17.77
N LEU A 73 -7.50 -4.16 17.95
CA LEU A 73 -7.27 -3.52 19.23
C LEU A 73 -8.49 -2.71 19.66
N ALA A 74 -9.03 -1.87 18.78
CA ALA A 74 -10.22 -1.07 19.05
C ALA A 74 -11.44 -1.95 19.39
N GLU A 75 -11.62 -3.07 18.68
CA GLU A 75 -12.68 -4.03 18.97
C GLU A 75 -12.47 -4.70 20.33
N THR A 76 -11.25 -5.15 20.63
CA THR A 76 -10.92 -5.74 21.94
C THR A 76 -11.16 -4.74 23.07
N THR A 77 -10.72 -3.49 22.91
CA THR A 77 -10.95 -2.43 23.90
C THR A 77 -12.43 -2.17 24.10
N ARG A 78 -13.24 -2.16 23.02
CA ARG A 78 -14.70 -1.97 23.11
C ARG A 78 -15.38 -3.15 23.82
N GLN A 79 -14.96 -4.38 23.54
CA GLN A 79 -15.46 -5.57 24.23
C GLN A 79 -15.11 -5.52 25.73
N LEU A 80 -13.87 -5.15 26.05
CA LEU A 80 -13.40 -5.02 27.43
C LEU A 80 -14.17 -3.93 28.20
N ASP A 81 -14.40 -2.77 27.58
CA ASP A 81 -15.17 -1.68 28.20
C ASP A 81 -16.64 -2.08 28.44
N THR A 82 -17.24 -2.78 27.47
CA THR A 82 -18.60 -3.31 27.59
C THR A 82 -18.70 -4.34 28.72
N GLN A 83 -17.76 -5.29 28.80
CA GLN A 83 -17.72 -6.28 29.86
C GLN A 83 -17.49 -5.63 31.22
N THR A 84 -16.56 -4.67 31.31
CA THR A 84 -16.28 -3.93 32.54
C THR A 84 -17.53 -3.19 33.03
N THR A 85 -18.23 -2.52 32.13
CA THR A 85 -19.48 -1.80 32.46
C THR A 85 -20.57 -2.76 32.91
N ARG A 86 -20.73 -3.89 32.21
CA ARG A 86 -21.70 -4.93 32.57
C ARG A 86 -21.40 -5.51 33.95
N ILE A 87 -20.16 -5.89 34.24
CA ILE A 87 -19.76 -6.44 35.54
C ILE A 87 -20.02 -5.42 36.65
N LYS A 88 -19.67 -4.14 36.44
CA LYS A 88 -19.97 -3.06 37.40
C LYS A 88 -21.46 -2.95 37.69
N GLN A 89 -22.30 -3.03 36.65
CA GLN A 89 -23.75 -3.00 36.80
C GLN A 89 -24.29 -4.23 37.51
N GLU A 90 -23.81 -5.44 37.16
CA GLU A 90 -24.20 -6.69 37.81
C GLU A 90 -23.86 -6.68 39.31
N ILE A 91 -22.66 -6.22 39.68
CA ILE A 91 -22.26 -6.04 41.07
C ILE A 91 -23.17 -5.02 41.78
N ALA A 92 -23.37 -3.83 41.20
CA ALA A 92 -24.21 -2.80 41.80
C ALA A 92 -25.66 -3.26 42.01
N ASN A 93 -26.22 -3.99 41.04
CA ASN A 93 -27.56 -4.55 41.11
C ASN A 93 -27.65 -5.64 42.19
N ALA A 94 -26.67 -6.54 42.28
CA ALA A 94 -26.67 -7.58 43.30
C ALA A 94 -26.60 -6.99 44.72
N VAL A 95 -25.74 -6.00 44.93
CA VAL A 95 -25.64 -5.28 46.21
C VAL A 95 -26.96 -4.58 46.55
N LYS A 96 -27.56 -3.88 45.59
CA LYS A 96 -28.85 -3.19 45.80
C LYS A 96 -29.97 -4.17 46.15
N ASN A 97 -30.04 -5.30 45.43
CA ASN A 97 -31.03 -6.34 45.67
C ASN A 97 -30.84 -6.97 47.06
N ASP A 98 -29.60 -7.29 47.42
CA ASP A 98 -29.27 -7.85 48.73
C ASP A 98 -29.65 -6.89 49.87
N GLN A 99 -29.38 -5.59 49.73
CA GLN A 99 -29.79 -4.56 50.69
C GLN A 99 -31.32 -4.45 50.82
N SER A 100 -32.05 -4.55 49.70
CA SER A 100 -33.53 -4.47 49.72
C SER A 100 -34.21 -5.71 50.30
N SER A 101 -33.55 -6.88 50.26
CA SER A 101 -34.10 -8.16 50.71
C SER A 101 -34.06 -8.38 52.24
N GLY A 102 -33.38 -7.49 52.98
CA GLY A 102 -33.29 -7.54 54.44
C GLY A 102 -32.43 -8.67 55.03
N ARG A 103 -31.84 -9.53 54.18
CA ARG A 103 -30.96 -10.66 54.58
C ARG A 103 -29.48 -10.43 54.20
N CYS A 104 -29.01 -9.18 54.28
CA CYS A 104 -27.62 -8.82 53.99
C CYS A 104 -26.78 -8.66 55.26
N TYR A 105 -25.50 -9.04 55.21
CA TYR A 105 -24.51 -8.78 56.25
C TYR A 105 -23.47 -7.79 55.70
N SER A 106 -23.30 -6.64 56.37
CA SER A 106 -22.43 -5.55 55.90
C SER A 106 -22.77 -5.02 54.49
N GLY A 107 -24.04 -5.13 54.07
CA GLY A 107 -24.50 -4.68 52.75
C GLY A 107 -24.26 -5.67 51.61
N LEU A 108 -23.73 -6.87 51.88
CA LEU A 108 -23.60 -7.98 50.92
C LEU A 108 -24.51 -9.14 51.33
N GLY A 109 -25.12 -9.83 50.36
CA GLY A 109 -26.01 -10.96 50.60
C GLY A 109 -25.79 -12.09 49.59
N THR A 110 -26.82 -12.92 49.41
CA THR A 110 -26.76 -14.12 48.58
C THR A 110 -26.46 -13.84 47.11
N GLY A 111 -26.98 -12.74 46.55
CA GLY A 111 -26.74 -12.38 45.15
C GLY A 111 -25.28 -12.00 44.89
N SER A 112 -24.70 -11.21 45.80
CA SER A 112 -23.29 -10.81 45.73
C SER A 112 -22.35 -12.02 45.89
N LEU A 113 -22.69 -12.98 46.77
CA LEU A 113 -21.92 -14.21 46.97
C LEU A 113 -21.94 -15.13 45.73
N GLN A 114 -23.07 -15.24 45.04
CA GLN A 114 -23.17 -16.00 43.79
C GLN A 114 -22.30 -15.40 42.69
N LEU A 115 -22.32 -14.08 42.52
CA LEU A 115 -21.44 -13.38 41.57
C LEU A 115 -19.96 -13.62 41.89
N TYR A 116 -19.59 -13.61 43.17
CA TYR A 116 -18.21 -13.85 43.59
C TYR A 116 -17.78 -15.31 43.36
N LYS A 117 -18.66 -16.27 43.65
CA LYS A 117 -18.44 -17.70 43.33
C LYS A 117 -18.23 -17.90 41.83
N GLN A 118 -19.10 -17.30 41.01
CA GLN A 118 -19.01 -17.38 39.55
C GLN A 118 -17.72 -16.75 39.01
N ALA A 119 -17.27 -15.62 39.58
CA ALA A 119 -16.00 -14.98 39.22
C ALA A 119 -14.77 -15.82 39.59
N LEU A 120 -14.86 -16.61 40.67
CA LEU A 120 -13.82 -17.55 41.10
C LEU A 120 -13.86 -18.90 40.37
N GLY A 121 -14.79 -19.08 39.42
CA GLY A 121 -14.96 -20.32 38.67
C GLY A 121 -15.71 -21.42 39.43
N TYR A 122 -16.27 -21.11 40.61
CA TYR A 122 -17.21 -21.99 41.30
C TYR A 122 -18.57 -21.84 40.61
N THR A 123 -18.74 -22.62 39.55
CA THR A 123 -20.05 -22.90 38.96
C THR A 123 -20.59 -24.12 39.69
N ASP A 124 -21.48 -23.90 40.66
CA ASP A 124 -22.33 -24.97 41.21
C ASP A 124 -23.36 -25.37 40.13
#